data_AF-A0AAX4KTV0-F1
#
_entry.id   AF-A0AAX4KTV0-F1
#
_cell.length_a   1.000
_cell.length_b   1.000
_cell.length_c   1.000
_cell.angle_alpha   90.00
_cell.angle_beta   90.00
_cell.angle_gamma   90.00
#
_symmetry.space_group_name_H-M   'P 1'
#
loop_
_entity.id
_entity.type
_entity.pdbx_description
1 polymer ?
#
loop_
_entity_poly.entity_id
_entity_poly.type
_entity_poly.pdbx_seq_one_letter_code
_entity_poly.pdbx_strand_id
1 'polypeptide(L)'
;MSSSSDEAESSAQALERYITEQLSGLSLSVPQDDVEMMARFVEEEGLERDEKLEGVKGMLEGVVDGGVLPEEGVDEMLGKVIDEQERLKVEEEERLREKEEEEKSPTPPPTKPTDILSTLTPEELKAAQKKALLRQYAYVDASEDEVRAALAANGDRDPNAPAKAGGGGNDEKKAAEERKKMIEDALRLDGKKKKYRKQQEVDLLAPNLNREKVAYRAQIEREAQKSAAQQKRDRDKAALDKQRADQAKAKADKQKKAAKQERRA
;
A
#
# COMPACT_ATOMS: atom_id res chain seq x y z
N MET A 1 38.29 5.27 19.39
CA MET A 1 36.88 5.57 19.69
C MET A 1 36.43 6.63 18.72
N SER A 2 35.34 6.39 17.99
CA SER A 2 34.42 7.38 17.40
C SER A 2 33.65 6.72 16.27
N SER A 3 32.50 6.16 16.62
CA SER A 3 31.35 6.05 15.71
C SER A 3 30.09 6.14 16.56
N SER A 4 29.74 7.36 16.99
CA SER A 4 28.37 7.67 17.37
C SER A 4 27.78 8.41 16.17
N SER A 5 26.93 7.69 15.45
CA SER A 5 26.16 8.14 14.31
C SER A 5 25.41 9.43 14.65
N ASP A 6 25.52 10.45 13.81
CA ASP A 6 24.56 11.56 13.73
C ASP A 6 23.24 11.03 13.16
N GLU A 7 22.58 10.11 13.88
CA GLU A 7 21.16 9.88 13.68
C GLU A 7 20.44 11.02 14.42
N ALA A 8 19.63 11.79 13.70
CA ALA A 8 18.79 12.81 14.31
C ALA A 8 17.98 12.16 15.43
N GLU A 9 18.17 12.62 16.66
CA GLU A 9 17.50 12.09 17.85
C GLU A 9 15.99 12.14 17.63
N SER A 10 15.29 11.05 17.99
CA SER A 10 13.83 11.05 17.91
C SER A 10 13.24 11.98 18.96
N SER A 11 12.05 12.53 18.69
CA SER A 11 11.30 13.38 19.63
C SER A 11 11.16 12.71 21.01
N ALA A 12 10.87 11.41 21.03
CA ALA A 12 10.82 10.60 22.26
C ALA A 12 12.16 10.55 23.02
N GLN A 13 13.28 10.34 22.32
CA GLN A 13 14.61 10.30 22.95
C GLN A 13 15.03 11.66 23.51
N ALA A 14 14.65 12.75 22.83
CA ALA A 14 14.87 14.10 23.32
C ALA A 14 14.08 14.38 24.61
N LEU A 15 12.81 13.94 24.65
CA LEU A 15 11.95 14.07 25.83
C LEU A 15 12.48 13.26 27.03
N GLU A 16 12.92 12.03 26.83
CA GLU A 16 13.52 11.19 27.88
C GLU A 16 14.76 11.86 28.52
N ARG A 17 15.63 12.44 27.70
CA ARG A 17 16.81 13.18 28.20
C ARG A 17 16.41 14.40 28.98
N TYR A 18 15.43 15.14 28.49
CA TYR A 18 14.92 16.33 29.17
C TYR A 18 14.32 15.99 30.54
N ILE A 19 13.49 14.94 30.62
CA ILE A 19 12.93 14.43 31.88
C ILE A 19 14.04 14.03 32.84
N THR A 20 15.07 13.33 32.36
CA THR A 20 16.22 12.93 33.16
C THR A 20 16.98 14.14 33.72
N GLU A 21 17.22 15.17 32.90
CA GLU A 21 17.86 16.41 33.32
C GLU A 21 17.03 17.14 34.38
N GLN A 22 15.73 17.25 34.16
CA GLN A 22 14.81 17.90 35.11
C GLN A 22 14.74 17.16 36.45
N LEU A 23 14.66 15.83 36.45
CA LEU A 23 14.68 15.01 37.67
C LEU A 23 16.03 15.11 38.40
N SER A 24 17.13 15.16 37.66
CA SER A 24 18.46 15.36 38.24
C SER A 24 18.61 16.73 38.91
N GLY A 25 17.95 17.77 38.37
CA GLY A 25 17.89 19.10 38.97
C GLY A 25 17.17 19.13 40.32
N LEU A 26 16.23 18.20 40.54
CA LEU A 26 15.55 17.96 41.82
C LEU A 26 16.27 16.95 42.72
N SER A 27 17.49 16.52 42.33
CA SER A 27 18.27 15.48 43.02
C SER A 27 17.55 14.13 43.13
N LEU A 28 16.63 13.85 42.20
CA LEU A 28 15.91 12.59 42.11
C LEU A 28 16.66 11.65 41.16
N SER A 29 16.88 10.41 41.62
CA SER A 29 17.41 9.34 40.79
C SER A 29 16.27 8.39 40.44
N VAL A 30 15.88 8.40 39.17
CA VAL A 30 14.80 7.58 38.62
C VAL A 30 15.41 6.60 37.61
N PRO A 31 15.02 5.31 37.62
CA PRO A 31 15.46 4.35 36.60
C PRO A 31 15.06 4.77 35.18
N GLN A 32 15.89 4.43 34.20
CA GLN A 32 15.65 4.80 32.80
C GLN A 32 14.32 4.25 32.25
N ASP A 33 13.95 3.03 32.65
CA ASP A 33 12.70 2.38 32.22
C ASP A 33 11.46 3.17 32.66
N ASP A 34 11.52 3.80 33.84
CA ASP A 34 10.45 4.63 34.38
C ASP A 34 10.40 5.99 33.67
N VAL A 35 11.56 6.56 33.32
CA VAL A 35 11.65 7.78 32.48
C VAL A 35 11.05 7.54 31.09
N GLU A 36 11.32 6.40 30.47
CA GLU A 36 10.73 6.00 29.19
C GLU A 36 9.20 5.87 29.30
N MET A 37 8.71 5.31 30.40
CA MET A 37 7.27 5.19 30.68
C MET A 37 6.61 6.55 30.86
N MET A 38 7.25 7.46 31.60
CA MET A 38 6.79 8.83 31.79
C MET A 38 6.75 9.59 30.47
N ALA A 39 7.79 9.48 29.64
CA ALA A 39 7.84 10.10 28.31
C ALA A 39 6.67 9.63 27.43
N ARG A 40 6.43 8.32 27.36
CA ARG A 40 5.30 7.74 26.62
C ARG A 40 3.94 8.22 27.11
N PHE A 41 3.77 8.34 28.43
CA PHE A 41 2.53 8.80 29.02
C PHE A 41 2.25 10.27 28.68
N VAL A 42 3.28 11.13 28.69
CA VAL A 42 3.15 12.53 28.29
C VAL A 42 2.89 12.66 26.77
N GLU A 43 3.41 11.75 25.96
CA GLU A 43 3.13 11.70 24.52
C GLU A 43 1.72 11.21 24.17
N GLU A 44 1.03 10.51 25.07
CA GLU A 44 -0.30 9.95 24.80
C GLU A 44 -1.30 11.06 24.45
N GLU A 45 -1.96 10.89 23.30
CA GLU A 45 -2.98 11.82 22.80
C GLU A 45 -4.32 11.52 23.47
N GLY A 46 -4.94 12.54 24.05
CA GLY A 46 -6.27 12.44 24.66
C GLY A 46 -6.33 12.73 26.16
N LEU A 47 -5.18 12.93 26.81
CA LEU A 47 -5.09 13.40 28.20
C LEU A 47 -4.92 14.92 28.24
N GLU A 48 -5.65 15.56 29.16
CA GLU A 48 -5.50 16.99 29.42
C GLU A 48 -4.20 17.26 30.20
N ARG A 49 -3.72 18.52 30.19
CA ARG A 49 -2.48 18.93 30.87
C ARG A 49 -2.48 18.54 32.35
N ASP A 50 -3.59 18.76 33.03
CA ASP A 50 -3.73 18.48 34.47
C ASP A 50 -3.70 16.96 34.75
N GLU A 51 -4.31 16.16 33.87
CA GLU A 51 -4.28 14.70 33.95
C GLU A 51 -2.87 14.13 33.70
N LYS A 52 -2.12 14.74 32.77
CA LYS A 52 -0.72 14.40 32.52
C LYS A 52 0.15 14.71 33.73
N LEU A 53 -0.05 15.89 34.35
CA LEU A 53 0.66 16.26 35.56
C LEU A 53 0.40 15.28 36.71
N GLU A 54 -0.87 14.99 36.98
CA GLU A 54 -1.27 14.08 38.07
C GLU A 54 -0.78 12.65 37.81
N GLY A 55 -0.89 12.16 36.57
CA GLY A 55 -0.44 10.82 36.20
C GLY A 55 1.07 10.63 36.33
N VAL A 56 1.86 11.59 35.83
CA VAL A 56 3.33 11.53 35.94
C VAL A 56 3.78 11.70 37.40
N LYS A 57 3.09 12.56 38.17
CA LYS A 57 3.33 12.69 39.61
C LYS A 57 3.08 11.37 40.34
N GLY A 58 1.97 10.69 40.06
CA GLY A 58 1.68 9.38 40.64
C GLY A 58 2.70 8.29 40.27
N MET A 59 3.26 8.34 39.06
CA MET A 59 4.37 7.46 38.68
C MET A 59 5.63 7.74 39.49
N LEU A 60 5.98 9.02 39.69
CA LEU A 60 7.14 9.42 40.49
C LEU A 60 7.00 9.05 41.97
N GLU A 61 5.80 9.17 42.55
CA GLU A 61 5.53 8.74 43.93
C GLU A 61 5.77 7.23 44.12
N GLY A 62 5.50 6.42 43.09
CA GLY A 62 5.74 4.98 43.11
C GLY A 62 7.20 4.58 42.92
N VAL A 63 8.02 5.44 42.30
CA VAL A 63 9.41 5.14 41.92
C VAL A 63 10.43 5.73 42.89
N VAL A 64 10.13 6.86 43.52
CA VAL A 64 11.03 7.48 44.51
C VAL A 64 11.01 6.69 45.81
N ASP A 65 12.19 6.21 46.23
CA ASP A 65 12.36 5.40 47.44
C ASP A 65 11.90 6.19 48.68
N GLY A 66 10.82 5.73 49.31
CA GLY A 66 10.17 6.38 50.44
C GLY A 66 8.87 7.15 50.13
N GLY A 67 8.48 7.29 48.86
CA GLY A 67 7.16 7.83 48.46
C GLY A 67 6.91 9.29 48.83
N VAL A 68 7.97 10.05 49.17
CA VAL A 68 7.88 11.47 49.51
C VAL A 68 8.56 12.26 48.41
N LEU A 69 7.75 12.86 47.54
CA LEU A 69 8.22 13.84 46.58
C LEU A 69 8.45 15.20 47.27
N PRO A 70 9.45 15.99 46.83
CA PRO A 70 9.54 17.38 47.23
C PRO A 70 8.25 18.12 46.83
N GLU A 71 7.56 18.72 47.79
CA GLU A 71 6.34 19.51 47.49
C GLU A 71 6.65 20.78 46.69
N GLU A 72 7.87 21.29 46.83
CA GLU A 72 8.34 22.49 46.12
C GLU A 72 9.03 22.12 44.80
N GLY A 73 8.52 22.65 43.69
CA GLY A 73 9.17 22.60 42.38
C GLY A 73 8.88 21.38 41.51
N VAL A 74 8.24 20.32 42.02
CA VAL A 74 7.85 19.14 41.21
C VAL A 74 6.77 19.51 40.18
N ASP A 75 5.71 20.20 40.59
CA ASP A 75 4.63 20.58 39.69
C ASP A 75 5.13 21.57 38.61
N GLU A 76 6.04 22.48 38.95
CA GLU A 76 6.68 23.39 37.99
C GLU A 76 7.58 22.65 36.99
N MET A 77 8.31 21.64 37.46
CA MET A 77 9.16 20.80 36.62
C MET A 77 8.33 19.97 35.64
N LEU A 78 7.30 19.29 36.13
CA LEU A 78 6.39 18.49 35.30
C LEU A 78 5.67 19.38 34.29
N GLY A 79 5.33 20.62 34.67
CA GLY A 79 4.81 21.63 33.73
C GLY A 79 5.77 21.91 32.57
N LYS A 80 7.08 22.05 32.85
CA LYS A 80 8.10 22.26 31.82
C LYS A 80 8.29 21.05 30.91
N VAL A 81 8.15 19.82 31.44
CA VAL A 81 8.20 18.59 30.63
C VAL A 81 7.07 18.56 29.61
N ILE A 82 5.86 18.95 30.01
CA ILE A 82 4.71 19.04 29.09
C ILE A 82 4.94 20.15 28.05
N ASP A 83 5.43 21.32 28.47
CA ASP A 83 5.73 22.43 27.55
C ASP A 83 6.80 22.03 26.51
N GLU A 84 7.83 21.26 26.91
CA GLU A 84 8.84 20.75 25.98
C GLU A 84 8.26 19.67 25.04
N GLN A 85 7.34 18.83 25.51
CA GLN A 85 6.63 17.89 24.64
C GLN A 85 5.79 18.62 23.58
N GLU A 86 5.07 19.68 23.96
CA GLU A 86 4.31 20.50 23.02
C GLU A 86 5.24 21.15 21.97
N ARG A 87 6.40 21.65 22.40
CA ARG A 87 7.42 22.22 21.51
C ARG A 87 7.97 21.18 20.53
N LEU A 88 8.35 20.00 21.02
CA LEU A 88 8.86 18.91 20.19
C LEU A 88 7.81 18.41 19.19
N LYS A 89 6.53 18.41 19.59
CA LYS A 89 5.42 18.08 18.70
C LYS A 89 5.31 19.09 17.55
N VAL A 90 5.39 20.39 17.83
CA VAL A 90 5.38 21.43 16.80
C VAL A 90 6.57 21.28 15.84
N GLU A 91 7.77 21.04 16.36
CA GLU A 91 8.97 20.85 15.54
C GLU A 91 8.88 19.59 14.66
N GLU A 92 8.31 18.50 15.18
CA GLU A 92 8.08 17.29 14.41
C GLU A 92 7.00 17.49 13.33
N GLU A 93 5.91 18.21 13.63
CA GLU A 93 4.90 18.59 12.65
C GLU A 93 5.47 19.49 11.54
N GLU A 94 6.33 20.46 11.89
CA GLU A 94 7.01 21.32 10.92
C GLU A 94 7.97 20.51 10.05
N ARG A 95 8.78 19.62 10.64
CA ARG A 95 9.67 18.72 9.89
C ARG A 95 8.89 17.80 8.95
N LEU A 96 7.71 17.32 9.36
CA LEU A 96 6.84 16.53 8.50
C LEU A 96 6.25 17.38 7.37
N ARG A 97 5.84 18.62 7.65
CA ARG A 97 5.38 19.57 6.61
C ARG A 97 6.48 19.91 5.61
N GLU A 98 7.71 20.15 6.07
CA GLU A 98 8.86 20.42 5.20
C GLU A 98 9.19 19.22 4.31
N LYS A 99 9.15 18.00 4.84
CA LYS A 99 9.29 16.78 4.03
C LYS A 99 8.17 16.62 3.01
N GLU A 100 6.93 16.94 3.39
CA GLU A 100 5.80 16.95 2.44
C GLU A 100 5.93 18.05 1.38
N GLU A 101 6.48 19.21 1.72
CA GLU A 101 6.75 20.31 0.79
C GLU A 101 7.94 20.01 -0.12
N GLU A 102 8.96 19.30 0.36
CA GLU A 102 10.07 18.80 -0.45
C GLU A 102 9.61 17.69 -1.42
N GLU A 103 8.65 16.86 -1.01
CA GLU A 103 7.95 15.92 -1.91
C GLU A 103 6.98 16.62 -2.90
N LYS A 104 6.43 17.79 -2.54
CA LYS A 104 5.57 18.63 -3.40
C LYS A 104 6.37 19.61 -4.27
N SER A 105 7.65 19.81 -3.99
CA SER A 105 8.53 20.65 -4.79
C SER A 105 8.66 20.06 -6.20
N PRO A 106 8.51 20.85 -7.26
CA PRO A 106 8.65 20.35 -8.62
C PRO A 106 10.08 19.86 -8.78
N THR A 107 10.22 18.54 -8.84
CA THR A 107 11.44 17.82 -9.17
C THR A 107 12.14 18.56 -10.33
N PRO A 108 13.47 18.80 -10.27
CA PRO A 108 14.20 19.37 -11.39
C PRO A 108 13.91 18.55 -12.66
N PRO A 109 13.92 19.18 -13.84
CA PRO A 109 13.32 18.63 -15.06
C PRO A 109 13.84 17.21 -15.32
N PRO A 110 12.96 16.20 -15.43
CA PRO A 110 13.39 14.83 -15.56
C PRO A 110 14.04 14.61 -16.92
N THR A 111 15.34 14.34 -16.90
CA THR A 111 16.14 13.84 -18.04
C THR A 111 15.83 12.37 -18.36
N LYS A 112 14.53 11.99 -18.38
CA LYS A 112 14.08 10.63 -18.71
C LYS A 112 12.84 10.64 -19.63
N PRO A 113 12.73 9.66 -20.55
CA PRO A 113 11.73 9.61 -21.63
C PRO A 113 10.30 9.25 -21.18
N THR A 114 9.87 9.71 -20.00
CA THR A 114 8.48 9.62 -19.54
C THR A 114 7.66 10.87 -19.86
N ASP A 115 8.30 11.89 -20.43
CA ASP A 115 7.69 13.20 -20.64
C ASP A 115 7.10 13.39 -22.05
N ILE A 116 6.69 12.29 -22.69
CA ILE A 116 6.05 12.38 -24.02
C ILE A 116 4.78 13.23 -23.94
N LEU A 117 4.10 13.27 -22.79
CA LEU A 117 2.94 14.12 -22.59
C LEU A 117 3.26 15.62 -22.55
N SER A 118 4.46 16.04 -22.11
CA SER A 118 4.87 17.45 -22.16
C SER A 118 5.29 17.89 -23.57
N THR A 119 5.70 16.94 -24.42
CA THR A 119 6.05 17.21 -25.82
C THR A 119 4.85 17.33 -26.77
N LEU A 120 3.63 17.00 -26.29
CA LEU A 120 2.41 17.08 -27.09
C LEU A 120 1.76 18.45 -26.96
N THR A 121 1.22 18.96 -28.07
CA THR A 121 0.44 20.20 -28.02
C THR A 121 -0.88 20.00 -27.25
N PRO A 122 -1.50 21.07 -26.73
CA PRO A 122 -2.77 20.96 -25.99
C PRO A 122 -3.91 20.33 -26.79
N GLU A 123 -3.88 20.47 -28.12
CA GLU A 123 -4.87 19.88 -29.03
C GLU A 123 -4.64 18.37 -29.21
N GLU A 124 -3.39 17.96 -29.36
CA GLU A 124 -3.01 16.54 -29.47
C GLU A 124 -3.26 15.77 -28.18
N LEU A 125 -3.04 16.42 -27.02
CA LEU A 125 -3.37 15.84 -25.71
C LEU A 125 -4.86 15.57 -25.55
N LYS A 126 -5.71 16.54 -25.94
CA LYS A 126 -7.18 16.38 -25.88
C LYS A 126 -7.66 15.29 -26.83
N ALA A 127 -7.09 15.20 -28.03
CA ALA A 127 -7.41 14.14 -28.98
C ALA A 127 -7.00 12.76 -28.47
N ALA A 128 -5.81 12.62 -27.87
CA ALA A 128 -5.33 11.39 -27.26
C ALA A 128 -6.21 10.95 -26.07
N GLN A 129 -6.60 11.89 -25.20
CA GLN A 129 -7.51 11.64 -24.08
C GLN A 129 -8.90 11.21 -24.56
N LYS A 130 -9.46 11.90 -25.57
CA LYS A 130 -10.76 11.54 -26.16
C LYS A 130 -10.73 10.14 -26.77
N LYS A 131 -9.66 9.79 -27.49
CA LYS A 131 -9.49 8.46 -28.09
C LYS A 131 -9.33 7.36 -27.02
N ALA A 132 -8.55 7.61 -25.97
CA ALA A 132 -8.40 6.69 -24.85
C ALA A 132 -9.74 6.48 -24.11
N LEU A 133 -10.53 7.54 -23.92
CA LEU A 133 -11.84 7.47 -23.30
C LEU A 133 -12.83 6.64 -24.15
N LEU A 134 -12.85 6.87 -25.46
CA LEU A 134 -13.70 6.10 -26.39
C LEU A 134 -13.33 4.61 -26.40
N ARG A 135 -12.05 4.27 -26.27
CA ARG A 135 -11.59 2.88 -26.09
C ARG A 135 -12.05 2.27 -24.75
N GLN A 136 -11.99 3.03 -23.65
CA GLN A 136 -12.47 2.56 -22.34
C GLN A 136 -13.98 2.22 -22.35
N TYR A 137 -14.77 2.96 -23.12
CA TYR A 137 -16.20 2.72 -23.30
C TYR A 137 -16.52 1.83 -24.51
N ALA A 138 -15.52 1.16 -25.10
CA ALA A 138 -15.65 0.24 -26.22
C ALA A 138 -16.34 0.81 -27.47
N TYR A 139 -16.33 2.13 -27.67
CA TYR A 139 -16.88 2.77 -28.88
C TYR A 139 -15.91 2.72 -30.08
N VAL A 140 -14.68 2.26 -29.88
CA VAL A 140 -13.68 2.05 -30.92
C VAL A 140 -13.03 0.69 -30.66
N ASP A 141 -13.27 -0.28 -31.55
CA ASP A 141 -12.64 -1.60 -31.48
C ASP A 141 -11.12 -1.47 -31.63
N ALA A 142 -10.38 -2.12 -30.72
CA ALA A 142 -8.95 -2.36 -30.91
C ALA A 142 -8.78 -3.17 -32.20
N SER A 143 -7.87 -2.77 -33.09
CA SER A 143 -7.62 -3.55 -34.30
C SER A 143 -7.18 -4.97 -33.92
N GLU A 144 -7.55 -5.97 -34.73
CA GLU A 144 -7.23 -7.39 -34.47
C GLU A 144 -5.72 -7.63 -34.20
N ASP A 145 -4.86 -6.76 -34.74
CA ASP A 145 -3.42 -6.75 -34.52
C ASP A 145 -3.01 -6.34 -33.09
N GLU A 146 -3.73 -5.41 -32.44
CA GLU A 146 -3.48 -4.98 -31.05
C GLU A 146 -3.84 -6.09 -30.04
N VAL A 147 -4.93 -6.82 -30.28
CA VAL A 147 -5.36 -7.97 -29.44
C VAL A 147 -4.38 -9.14 -29.60
N ARG A 148 -3.93 -9.41 -30.83
CA ARG A 148 -2.97 -10.49 -31.11
C ARG A 148 -1.58 -10.20 -30.52
N ALA A 149 -1.14 -8.94 -30.48
CA ALA A 149 0.10 -8.54 -29.83
C ALA A 149 0.05 -8.66 -28.29
N ALA A 150 -1.09 -8.35 -27.66
CA ALA A 150 -1.29 -8.52 -26.22
C ALA A 150 -1.38 -10.00 -25.79
N LEU A 151 -1.93 -10.87 -26.66
CA LEU A 151 -1.95 -12.32 -26.44
C LEU A 151 -0.55 -12.96 -26.64
N ALA A 152 0.21 -12.48 -27.63
CA ALA A 152 1.57 -12.96 -27.89
C ALA A 152 2.59 -12.58 -26.79
N ALA A 153 2.32 -11.53 -26.02
CA ALA A 153 3.15 -11.12 -24.89
C ALA A 153 2.94 -11.95 -23.61
N ASN A 154 1.87 -12.76 -23.54
CA ASN A 154 1.53 -13.58 -22.36
C ASN A 154 1.54 -15.10 -22.65
N GLY A 155 2.03 -15.54 -23.81
CA GLY A 155 2.14 -16.95 -24.16
C GLY A 155 3.60 -17.36 -24.33
N ASP A 156 4.03 -18.35 -23.54
CA ASP A 156 5.31 -19.06 -23.65
C ASP A 156 5.69 -19.29 -25.12
N ARG A 157 6.73 -18.59 -25.59
CA ARG A 157 7.32 -18.84 -26.90
C ARG A 157 8.25 -20.04 -26.79
N ASP A 158 7.89 -21.10 -27.51
CA ASP A 158 8.76 -22.24 -27.80
C ASP A 158 10.10 -21.72 -28.40
N PRO A 159 11.25 -22.02 -27.78
CA PRO A 159 12.55 -21.50 -28.19
C PRO A 159 13.06 -22.06 -29.54
N ASN A 160 12.32 -22.94 -30.21
CA ASN A 160 12.77 -23.58 -31.46
C ASN A 160 12.01 -23.17 -32.73
N ALA A 161 11.20 -22.10 -32.69
CA ALA A 161 10.49 -21.62 -33.88
C ALA A 161 11.39 -20.77 -34.81
N PRO A 162 11.49 -21.08 -36.12
CA PRO A 162 12.31 -20.30 -37.05
C PRO A 162 11.75 -18.89 -37.26
N ALA A 163 12.65 -17.90 -37.29
CA ALA A 163 12.31 -16.49 -37.49
C ALA A 163 11.65 -16.27 -38.86
N LYS A 164 10.39 -15.82 -38.85
CA LYS A 164 9.68 -15.48 -40.08
C LYS A 164 10.22 -14.16 -40.63
N ALA A 165 11.04 -14.24 -41.67
CA ALA A 165 11.46 -13.10 -42.46
C ALA A 165 10.22 -12.46 -43.13
N GLY A 166 10.02 -11.15 -42.92
CA GLY A 166 8.89 -10.43 -43.50
C GLY A 166 9.04 -8.91 -43.40
N GLY A 167 9.61 -8.32 -44.46
CA GLY A 167 9.23 -7.00 -44.96
C GLY A 167 9.84 -5.77 -44.30
N GLY A 168 10.99 -5.33 -44.80
CA GLY A 168 11.48 -3.96 -44.63
C GLY A 168 10.54 -2.96 -45.32
N GLY A 169 10.13 -1.93 -44.58
CA GLY A 169 9.12 -0.94 -45.02
C GLY A 169 8.08 -0.58 -43.95
N ASN A 170 8.32 -0.91 -42.68
CA ASN A 170 7.34 -0.73 -41.60
C ASN A 170 7.91 -0.04 -40.35
N ASP A 171 9.09 0.58 -40.42
CA ASP A 171 9.73 1.16 -39.23
C ASP A 171 9.10 2.50 -38.83
N GLU A 172 8.62 3.32 -39.77
CA GLU A 172 7.88 4.55 -39.45
C GLU A 172 6.49 4.27 -38.86
N LYS A 173 5.80 3.24 -39.35
CA LYS A 173 4.50 2.83 -38.81
C LYS A 173 4.65 2.15 -37.45
N LYS A 174 5.67 1.30 -37.26
CA LYS A 174 6.01 0.74 -35.95
C LYS A 174 6.41 1.84 -34.97
N ALA A 175 7.24 2.81 -35.37
CA ALA A 175 7.59 3.94 -34.52
C ALA A 175 6.36 4.82 -34.17
N ALA A 176 5.43 5.01 -35.10
CA ALA A 176 4.19 5.73 -34.84
C ALA A 176 3.23 4.96 -33.91
N GLU A 177 3.17 3.63 -34.02
CA GLU A 177 2.40 2.75 -33.14
C GLU A 177 3.02 2.64 -31.75
N GLU A 178 4.35 2.53 -31.66
CA GLU A 178 5.11 2.57 -30.41
C GLU A 178 4.94 3.92 -29.71
N ARG A 179 4.98 5.04 -30.46
CA ARG A 179 4.69 6.37 -29.91
C ARG A 179 3.25 6.48 -29.40
N LYS A 180 2.26 5.94 -30.12
CA LYS A 180 0.86 5.90 -29.66
C LYS A 180 0.71 5.08 -28.39
N LYS A 181 1.36 3.92 -28.31
CA LYS A 181 1.35 3.05 -27.14
C LYS A 181 1.99 3.73 -25.93
N MET A 182 3.14 4.39 -26.12
CA MET A 182 3.81 5.15 -25.07
C MET A 182 2.94 6.31 -24.55
N ILE A 183 2.20 7.01 -25.42
CA ILE A 183 1.24 8.06 -25.02
C ILE A 183 0.10 7.49 -24.18
N GLU A 184 -0.47 6.35 -24.59
CA GLU A 184 -1.57 5.69 -23.89
C GLU A 184 -1.13 5.14 -22.51
N ASP A 185 0.06 4.55 -22.44
CA ASP A 185 0.65 4.06 -21.19
C ASP A 185 0.97 5.23 -20.24
N ALA A 186 1.49 6.35 -20.76
CA ALA A 186 1.73 7.56 -19.98
C ALA A 186 0.41 8.17 -19.44
N LEU A 187 -0.65 8.25 -20.25
CA LEU A 187 -1.97 8.72 -19.81
C LEU A 187 -2.59 7.81 -18.74
N ARG A 188 -2.42 6.49 -18.87
CA ARG A 188 -2.88 5.52 -17.87
C ARG A 188 -2.11 5.65 -16.56
N LEU A 189 -0.80 5.89 -16.63
CA LEU A 189 0.04 6.10 -15.45
C LEU A 189 -0.30 7.43 -14.75
N ASP A 190 -0.49 8.50 -15.50
CA ASP A 190 -0.92 9.81 -14.98
C ASP A 190 -2.32 9.73 -14.33
N GLY A 191 -3.27 9.03 -14.96
CA GLY A 191 -4.59 8.78 -14.38
C GLY A 191 -4.53 8.00 -13.07
N LYS A 192 -3.65 6.99 -12.96
CA LYS A 192 -3.41 6.27 -11.70
C LYS A 192 -2.78 7.16 -10.63
N LYS A 193 -1.77 7.97 -11.00
CA LYS A 193 -1.13 8.94 -10.09
C LYS A 193 -2.11 10.00 -9.59
N LYS A 194 -2.98 10.52 -10.46
CA LYS A 194 -4.04 11.47 -10.09
C LYS A 194 -5.11 10.83 -9.21
N LYS A 195 -5.50 9.58 -9.47
CA LYS A 195 -6.43 8.83 -8.61
C LYS A 195 -5.82 8.57 -7.23
N TYR A 196 -4.53 8.23 -7.19
CA TYR A 196 -3.79 8.00 -5.94
C TYR A 196 -3.63 9.30 -5.13
N ARG A 197 -3.21 10.40 -5.76
CA ARG A 197 -3.15 11.72 -5.11
C ARG A 197 -4.53 12.17 -4.62
N LYS A 198 -5.57 12.03 -5.44
CA LYS A 198 -6.96 12.30 -5.01
C LYS A 198 -7.43 11.38 -3.87
N GLN A 199 -6.86 10.20 -3.69
CA GLN A 199 -7.15 9.33 -2.55
C GLN A 199 -6.38 9.75 -1.28
N GLN A 200 -5.24 10.42 -1.43
CA GLN A 200 -4.45 10.97 -0.32
C GLN A 200 -4.91 12.37 0.10
N GLU A 201 -5.31 13.23 -0.85
CA GLU A 201 -5.83 14.59 -0.63
C GLU A 201 -7.24 14.62 -0.02
N VAL A 202 -7.93 13.48 0.06
CA VAL A 202 -9.20 13.37 0.81
C VAL A 202 -8.84 13.23 2.28
N ASP A 203 -8.74 14.40 2.93
CA ASP A 203 -8.69 14.67 4.37
C ASP A 203 -8.60 13.42 5.25
N LEU A 204 -7.38 13.12 5.72
CA LEU A 204 -7.06 11.98 6.59
C LEU A 204 -7.48 12.22 8.05
N LEU A 205 -7.89 13.44 8.43
CA LEU A 205 -8.31 13.77 9.80
C LEU A 205 -9.80 13.55 10.04
N ALA A 206 -10.63 13.51 8.99
CA ALA A 206 -12.03 13.10 9.10
C ALA A 206 -12.16 11.64 8.64
N PRO A 207 -12.78 10.73 9.44
CA PRO A 207 -12.99 9.36 9.03
C PRO A 207 -13.88 9.33 7.78
N ASN A 208 -13.25 9.13 6.62
CA ASN A 208 -13.97 9.02 5.37
C ASN A 208 -14.74 7.69 5.37
N LEU A 209 -15.98 7.73 5.85
CA LEU A 209 -16.95 6.62 5.89
C LEU A 209 -17.13 5.92 4.53
N ASN A 210 -16.69 6.53 3.42
CA ASN A 210 -16.70 5.87 2.10
C ASN A 210 -15.48 4.97 1.87
N ARG A 211 -14.35 5.18 2.54
CA ARG A 211 -13.16 4.32 2.41
C ARG A 211 -13.41 2.94 2.98
N GLU A 212 -14.02 2.86 4.16
CA GLU A 212 -14.44 1.59 4.75
C GLU A 212 -15.52 0.90 3.91
N LYS A 213 -16.52 1.63 3.40
CA LYS A 213 -17.53 1.06 2.50
C LYS A 213 -16.93 0.52 1.20
N VAL A 214 -15.92 1.19 0.64
CA VAL A 214 -15.22 0.73 -0.56
C VAL A 214 -14.33 -0.48 -0.25
N ALA A 215 -13.62 -0.48 0.88
CA ALA A 215 -12.82 -1.61 1.32
C ALA A 215 -13.70 -2.84 1.60
N TYR A 216 -14.84 -2.65 2.29
CA TYR A 216 -15.82 -3.68 2.58
C TYR A 216 -16.47 -4.24 1.31
N ARG A 217 -16.85 -3.39 0.36
CA ARG A 217 -17.36 -3.85 -0.96
C ARG A 217 -16.30 -4.63 -1.74
N ALA A 218 -15.04 -4.18 -1.74
CA ALA A 218 -13.95 -4.89 -2.39
C ALA A 218 -13.65 -6.25 -1.73
N GLN A 219 -13.81 -6.35 -0.41
CA GLN A 219 -13.68 -7.60 0.33
C GLN A 219 -14.82 -8.56 -0.01
N ILE A 220 -16.07 -8.10 -0.02
CA ILE A 220 -17.24 -8.89 -0.45
C ILE A 220 -17.05 -9.39 -1.88
N GLU A 221 -16.58 -8.56 -2.80
CA GLU A 221 -16.37 -8.95 -4.19
C GLU A 221 -15.29 -10.04 -4.32
N ARG A 222 -14.20 -9.95 -3.54
CA ARG A 222 -13.17 -11.00 -3.47
C ARG A 222 -13.71 -12.31 -2.89
N GLU A 223 -14.54 -12.24 -1.85
CA GLU A 223 -15.17 -13.42 -1.25
C GLU A 223 -16.19 -14.07 -2.21
N ALA A 224 -16.96 -13.26 -2.94
CA ALA A 224 -17.87 -13.73 -3.99
C ALA A 224 -17.10 -14.42 -5.14
N GLN A 225 -15.96 -13.86 -5.57
CA GLN A 225 -15.13 -14.49 -6.61
C GLN A 225 -14.51 -15.82 -6.12
N LYS A 226 -14.05 -15.89 -4.87
CA LYS A 226 -13.53 -17.13 -4.27
C LYS A 226 -14.61 -18.21 -4.18
N SER A 227 -15.81 -17.86 -3.74
CA SER A 227 -16.92 -18.82 -3.64
C SER A 227 -17.39 -19.30 -5.01
N ALA A 228 -17.48 -18.41 -6.01
CA ALA A 228 -17.81 -18.79 -7.38
C ALA A 228 -16.75 -19.73 -8.01
N ALA A 229 -15.46 -19.47 -7.77
CA ALA A 229 -14.38 -20.33 -8.22
C ALA A 229 -14.43 -21.73 -7.56
N GLN A 230 -14.76 -21.78 -6.26
CA GLN A 230 -14.92 -23.04 -5.53
C GLN A 230 -16.11 -23.84 -6.06
N GLN A 231 -17.27 -23.21 -6.26
CA GLN A 231 -18.46 -23.86 -6.83
C GLN A 231 -18.20 -24.44 -8.23
N LYS A 232 -17.40 -23.75 -9.07
CA LYS A 232 -17.00 -24.28 -10.38
C LYS A 232 -16.15 -25.54 -10.24
N ARG A 233 -15.15 -25.51 -9.35
CA ARG A 233 -14.29 -26.69 -9.08
C ARG A 233 -15.11 -27.88 -8.56
N ASP A 234 -16.05 -27.64 -7.65
CA ASP A 234 -16.89 -28.69 -7.07
C ASP A 234 -17.82 -29.29 -8.14
N ARG A 235 -18.37 -28.46 -9.04
CA ARG A 235 -19.18 -28.93 -10.18
C ARG A 235 -18.37 -29.77 -11.15
N ASP A 236 -17.16 -29.33 -11.51
CA ASP A 236 -16.28 -30.05 -12.41
C ASP A 236 -15.83 -31.39 -11.80
N LYS A 237 -15.52 -31.41 -10.50
CA LYS A 237 -15.19 -32.64 -9.77
C LYS A 237 -16.35 -33.62 -9.74
N ALA A 238 -17.57 -33.15 -9.45
CA ALA A 238 -18.77 -33.98 -9.46
C ALA A 238 -19.07 -34.56 -10.86
N ALA A 239 -18.84 -33.80 -11.92
CA ALA A 239 -18.99 -34.28 -13.30
C ALA A 239 -17.97 -35.39 -13.64
N LEU A 240 -16.70 -35.22 -13.23
CA LEU A 240 -15.67 -36.24 -13.41
C LEU A 240 -15.95 -37.52 -12.61
N ASP A 241 -16.43 -37.40 -11.37
CA ASP A 241 -16.77 -38.56 -10.55
C ASP A 241 -17.97 -39.32 -11.13
N LYS A 242 -18.96 -38.62 -11.68
CA LYS A 242 -20.06 -39.25 -12.42
C LYS A 242 -19.57 -40.00 -13.66
N GLN A 243 -18.68 -39.40 -14.46
CA GLN A 243 -18.10 -40.04 -15.63
C GLN A 243 -17.31 -41.31 -15.25
N ARG A 244 -16.55 -41.28 -14.15
CA ARG A 244 -15.82 -42.44 -13.62
C ARG A 244 -16.78 -43.55 -13.17
N ALA A 245 -17.87 -43.20 -12.47
CA ALA A 245 -18.87 -44.15 -12.04
C ALA A 245 -19.59 -44.83 -13.22
N ASP A 246 -19.95 -44.07 -14.25
CA ASP A 246 -20.59 -44.60 -15.46
C ASP A 246 -19.64 -45.51 -16.25
N GLN A 247 -18.35 -45.17 -16.35
CA GLN A 247 -17.34 -46.05 -16.94
C GLN A 247 -17.13 -47.33 -16.13
N ALA A 248 -17.10 -47.24 -14.79
CA ALA A 248 -16.96 -48.40 -13.93
C ALA A 248 -18.15 -49.36 -14.07
N LYS A 249 -19.38 -48.83 -14.11
CA LYS A 249 -20.60 -49.63 -14.39
C LYS A 249 -20.54 -50.29 -15.77
N ALA A 250 -20.18 -49.54 -16.81
CA ALA A 250 -20.07 -50.09 -18.16
C ALA A 250 -19.00 -51.20 -18.26
N LYS A 251 -17.86 -51.06 -17.56
CA LYS A 251 -16.82 -52.10 -17.48
C LYS A 251 -17.33 -53.33 -16.73
N ALA A 252 -18.01 -53.15 -15.59
CA ALA A 252 -18.58 -54.24 -14.81
C ALA A 252 -19.64 -55.02 -15.61
N ASP A 253 -20.50 -54.33 -16.37
CA ASP A 253 -21.51 -54.99 -17.21
C ASP A 253 -20.89 -55.73 -18.40
N LYS A 254 -19.80 -55.19 -18.99
CA LYS A 254 -19.03 -55.91 -20.02
C LYS A 254 -18.38 -57.18 -19.46
N GLN A 255 -17.77 -57.12 -18.28
CA GLN A 255 -17.19 -58.29 -17.62
C GLN A 255 -18.26 -59.34 -17.29
N LYS A 256 -19.41 -58.93 -16.76
CA LYS A 256 -20.54 -59.84 -16.50
C LYS A 256 -21.06 -60.52 -17.78
N LYS A 257 -21.14 -59.78 -18.90
CA LYS A 257 -21.54 -60.34 -20.20
C LYS A 257 -20.48 -61.31 -20.74
N ALA A 258 -19.20 -60.96 -20.67
CA ALA A 258 -18.09 -61.82 -21.09
C ALA A 258 -18.05 -63.14 -20.29
N ALA A 259 -18.12 -63.07 -18.96
CA ALA A 259 -18.18 -64.26 -18.10
C ALA A 259 -19.40 -65.14 -18.37
N LYS A 260 -20.54 -64.55 -18.77
CA LYS A 260 -21.73 -65.32 -19.17
C LYS A 260 -21.57 -65.99 -20.54
N GLN A 261 -20.78 -65.41 -21.44
CA GLN A 261 -20.45 -65.99 -22.74
C GLN A 261 -19.44 -67.14 -22.59
N GLU A 262 -18.40 -66.98 -21.77
CA GLU A 262 -17.45 -68.06 -21.44
C GLU A 262 -18.09 -69.25 -20.74
N ARG A 263 -19.18 -69.04 -19.98
CA ARG A 263 -19.96 -70.14 -19.39
C ARG A 263 -20.85 -70.89 -20.40
N ARG A 264 -21.08 -70.32 -21.59
CA ARG A 264 -21.97 -70.88 -22.62
C ARG A 264 -21.20 -71.47 -23.81
N ALA A 265 -19.95 -71.05 -24.00
CA ALA A 265 -18.97 -71.68 -24.88
C ALA A 265 -18.38 -72.92 -24.20
#